data_AF-A0A5Q4YXI2-F1
#
_entry.id   AF-A0A5Q4YXI2-F1
#
_cell.length_a   1.000
_cell.length_b   1.000
_cell.length_c   1.000
_cell.angle_alpha   90.00
_cell.angle_beta   90.00
_cell.angle_gamma   90.00
#
_symmetry.space_group_name_H-M   'P 1'
#
loop_
_entity.id
_entity.type
_entity.pdbx_description
1 polymer ?
#
loop_
_entity_poly.entity_id
_entity_poly.type
_entity_poly.pdbx_seq_one_letter_code
_entity_poly.pdbx_strand_id
1 'polypeptide(L)'
;MPLSNGPSNGLSNDAAQHRALKQAVFLHTGWRSAGTWVWSRLRELDTVTAFYEPLSNVLAELSLADVSASRPTLTSGHPPLAAPYFEEYRPFLQEGVRGVAGYQRRFSLDRFAKVPDAEFPQLQAYLRNLCERTAAQGSVPVFKFCRSSGRLPWLRAAFPQAMHVGVLRNPASQFASGWLLSRQWSNPFFVAAPFRVLGLNQADPLVRQAIDTCGARLPPAAPASEDAYAMACEHYARTAEGNNAYRAFIALWILCALRMADGVDLLIDIDRLGASRDYAQALSTAFETQSGLSPDFSSARDLVEETRGSAARMSGIDGRAMRTVHSAALKFLKAHGGADAAFVEVIRQKMVLANELTDTWR
;
A
#
# COMPACT_ATOMS: atom_id res chain seq x y z
N MET A 1 -46.71 53.17 19.03
CA MET A 1 -46.81 52.61 17.67
C MET A 1 -45.54 52.98 16.92
N PRO A 2 -44.82 52.02 16.34
CA PRO A 2 -43.39 52.13 16.00
C PRO A 2 -43.11 52.10 14.48
N LEU A 3 -41.92 52.52 14.04
CA LEU A 3 -41.16 51.98 12.89
C LEU A 3 -39.67 52.29 13.17
N SER A 4 -38.89 51.35 13.72
CA SER A 4 -38.20 50.22 13.07
C SER A 4 -36.87 50.61 12.43
N ASN A 5 -35.79 50.48 13.22
CA ASN A 5 -34.41 50.33 12.75
C ASN A 5 -34.18 48.86 12.38
N GLY A 6 -33.95 48.57 11.10
CA GLY A 6 -33.51 47.25 10.67
C GLY A 6 -31.99 47.08 10.86
N PRO A 7 -31.50 45.96 11.43
CA PRO A 7 -30.08 45.66 11.46
C PRO A 7 -29.63 45.12 10.09
N SER A 8 -28.48 45.62 9.63
CA SER A 8 -27.76 45.12 8.48
C SER A 8 -27.29 43.69 8.73
N ASN A 9 -27.80 42.74 7.94
CA ASN A 9 -27.32 41.37 7.83
C ASN A 9 -25.88 41.35 7.29
N GLY A 10 -24.90 41.38 8.18
CA GLY A 10 -23.55 40.87 7.92
C GLY A 10 -23.52 39.37 8.23
N LEU A 11 -23.98 38.54 7.30
CA LEU A 11 -23.87 37.08 7.40
C LEU A 11 -22.95 36.53 6.31
N SER A 12 -21.99 35.74 6.80
CA SER A 12 -21.27 34.65 6.15
C SER A 12 -20.29 34.97 5.03
N ASN A 13 -19.04 35.24 5.42
CA ASN A 13 -17.85 34.87 4.61
C ASN A 13 -16.91 33.88 5.36
N ASP A 14 -17.26 33.42 6.56
CA ASP A 14 -16.57 32.33 7.30
C ASP A 14 -16.95 30.92 6.80
N ALA A 15 -17.62 30.83 5.64
CA ALA A 15 -18.05 29.58 5.02
C ALA A 15 -16.93 28.87 4.23
N ALA A 16 -15.66 29.25 4.43
CA ALA A 16 -14.56 28.31 4.24
C ALA A 16 -14.56 27.38 5.46
N GLN A 17 -15.46 26.38 5.43
CA GLN A 17 -15.56 25.31 6.41
C GLN A 17 -14.16 24.88 6.86
N HIS A 18 -13.80 25.16 8.11
CA HIS A 18 -12.72 24.47 8.81
C HIS A 18 -13.09 22.98 8.83
N ARG A 19 -12.76 22.26 7.76
CA ARG A 19 -12.92 20.81 7.72
C ARG A 19 -12.07 20.28 8.86
N ALA A 20 -12.69 19.57 9.79
CA ALA A 20 -11.96 18.98 10.90
C ALA A 20 -10.80 18.14 10.35
N LEU A 21 -9.59 18.37 10.88
CA LEU A 21 -8.40 17.63 10.48
C LEU A 21 -8.63 16.13 10.69
N LYS A 22 -8.07 15.34 9.78
CA LYS A 22 -8.06 13.88 9.88
C LYS A 22 -7.24 13.48 11.11
N GLN A 23 -7.77 12.53 11.87
CA GLN A 23 -7.23 12.14 13.19
C GLN A 23 -6.21 10.99 13.09
N ALA A 24 -6.01 10.44 11.90
CA ALA A 24 -5.08 9.35 11.62
C ALA A 24 -4.69 9.37 10.14
N VAL A 25 -3.58 8.73 9.77
CA VAL A 25 -3.18 8.53 8.37
C VAL A 25 -3.02 7.05 8.07
N PHE A 26 -3.72 6.55 7.05
CA PHE A 26 -3.67 5.16 6.61
C PHE A 26 -3.01 5.11 5.23
N LEU A 27 -1.74 4.71 5.19
CA LEU A 27 -0.98 4.54 3.95
C LEU A 27 -1.26 3.15 3.36
N HIS A 28 -2.02 3.11 2.28
CA HIS A 28 -2.31 1.92 1.48
C HIS A 28 -1.22 1.75 0.43
N THR A 29 -0.31 0.81 0.67
CA THR A 29 0.89 0.61 -0.14
C THR A 29 0.90 -0.78 -0.76
N GLY A 30 1.66 -0.95 -1.84
CA GLY A 30 2.05 -2.27 -2.31
C GLY A 30 3.45 -2.64 -1.80
N TRP A 31 3.79 -3.92 -1.77
CA TRP A 31 5.19 -4.29 -1.58
C TRP A 31 6.07 -3.66 -2.65
N ARG A 32 7.23 -3.12 -2.26
CA ARG A 32 8.18 -2.43 -3.15
C ARG A 32 7.67 -1.12 -3.78
N SER A 33 6.55 -0.55 -3.30
CA SER A 33 6.01 0.72 -3.79
C SER A 33 6.64 1.97 -3.15
N ALA A 34 7.83 1.86 -2.53
CA ALA A 34 8.45 2.89 -1.69
C ALA A 34 7.62 3.31 -0.45
N GLY A 35 6.58 2.55 -0.07
CA GLY A 35 5.74 2.84 1.08
C GLY A 35 6.49 2.95 2.41
N THR A 36 7.54 2.15 2.61
CA THR A 36 8.39 2.25 3.82
C THR A 36 9.15 3.57 3.88
N TRP A 37 9.61 4.11 2.75
CA TRP A 37 10.29 5.41 2.72
C TRP A 37 9.31 6.55 3.02
N VAL A 38 8.12 6.55 2.40
CA VAL A 38 7.06 7.53 2.70
C VAL A 38 6.67 7.49 4.17
N TRP A 39 6.47 6.28 4.71
CA TRP A 39 6.19 6.10 6.14
C TRP A 39 7.33 6.61 7.02
N SER A 40 8.59 6.40 6.64
CA SER A 40 9.73 6.90 7.43
C SER A 40 9.78 8.42 7.49
N ARG A 41 9.37 9.13 6.44
CA ARG A 41 9.27 10.61 6.45
C ARG A 41 8.21 11.13 7.41
N LEU A 42 7.10 10.39 7.56
CA LEU A 42 6.07 10.71 8.56
C LEU A 42 6.53 10.34 9.98
N ARG A 43 7.26 9.23 10.13
CA ARG A 43 7.82 8.77 11.41
C ARG A 43 8.85 9.72 12.01
N GLU A 44 9.51 10.52 11.17
CA GLU A 44 10.48 11.53 11.62
C GLU A 44 9.83 12.73 12.31
N LEU A 45 8.50 12.87 12.26
CA LEU A 45 7.78 13.94 12.93
C LEU A 45 7.54 13.59 14.41
N ASP A 46 7.90 14.50 15.32
CA ASP A 46 7.72 14.31 16.78
C ASP A 46 6.26 14.14 17.22
N THR A 47 5.31 14.59 16.38
CA THR A 47 3.86 14.51 16.61
C THR A 47 3.22 13.23 16.09
N VAL A 48 4.02 12.26 15.62
CA VAL A 48 3.54 11.04 14.95
C VAL A 48 3.98 9.78 15.69
N THR A 49 3.04 8.83 15.82
CA THR A 49 3.34 7.44 16.15
C THR A 49 3.08 6.59 14.91
N ALA A 50 4.16 6.13 14.28
CA ALA A 50 4.10 5.48 12.97
C ALA A 50 4.16 3.95 13.10
N PHE A 51 3.03 3.27 12.91
CA PHE A 51 2.94 1.81 12.95
C PHE A 51 3.34 1.17 11.61
N TYR A 52 4.39 0.35 11.63
CA TYR A 52 4.85 -0.42 10.46
C TYR A 52 4.07 -1.73 10.31
N GLU A 53 3.35 -1.89 9.20
CA GLU A 53 2.65 -3.13 8.82
C GLU A 53 1.76 -3.70 9.94
N PRO A 54 0.67 -3.01 10.34
CA PRO A 54 -0.27 -3.49 11.38
C PRO A 54 -1.02 -4.77 11.01
N LEU A 55 -0.85 -5.26 9.77
CA LEU A 55 -1.37 -6.54 9.29
C LEU A 55 -0.23 -7.52 8.97
N SER A 56 0.95 -7.34 9.56
CA SER A 56 2.06 -8.27 9.39
C SER A 56 1.83 -9.53 10.22
N ASN A 57 2.06 -10.70 9.61
CA ASN A 57 2.03 -11.98 10.32
C ASN A 57 3.00 -12.03 11.51
N VAL A 58 4.08 -11.24 11.49
CA VAL A 58 5.04 -11.11 12.59
C VAL A 58 4.38 -10.67 13.90
N LEU A 59 3.31 -9.86 13.83
CA LEU A 59 2.66 -9.31 15.03
C LEU A 59 1.94 -10.36 15.88
N ALA A 60 1.66 -11.56 15.34
CA ALA A 60 1.10 -12.66 16.11
C ALA A 60 2.08 -13.21 17.14
N GLU A 61 3.39 -13.15 16.84
CA GLU A 61 4.43 -13.80 17.63
C GLU A 61 5.48 -12.83 18.20
N LEU A 62 5.33 -11.53 17.89
CA LEU A 62 6.24 -10.47 18.30
C LEU A 62 6.36 -10.43 19.82
N SER A 63 7.59 -10.47 20.33
CA SER A 63 7.90 -10.22 21.75
C SER A 63 8.69 -8.92 21.93
N LEU A 64 8.80 -8.43 23.17
CA LEU A 64 9.60 -7.24 23.49
C LEU A 64 11.08 -7.38 23.08
N ALA A 65 11.63 -8.60 23.16
CA ALA A 65 12.98 -8.91 22.73
C ALA A 65 13.14 -8.82 21.19
N ASP A 66 12.14 -9.26 20.44
CA ASP A 66 12.15 -9.25 18.97
C ASP A 66 12.12 -7.82 18.38
N VAL A 67 11.52 -6.87 19.10
CA VAL A 67 11.41 -5.48 18.65
C VAL A 67 12.79 -4.88 18.37
N SER A 68 13.73 -5.01 19.31
CA SER A 68 15.06 -4.39 19.21
C SER A 68 15.88 -4.94 18.03
N ALA A 69 15.68 -6.22 17.68
CA ALA A 69 16.37 -6.90 16.58
C ALA A 69 15.75 -6.60 15.20
N SER A 70 14.51 -6.12 15.15
CA SER A 70 13.75 -5.93 13.91
C SER A 70 14.11 -4.62 13.21
N ARG A 71 15.28 -4.55 12.58
CA ARG A 71 15.78 -3.38 11.83
C ARG A 71 15.92 -3.64 10.32
N PRO A 72 15.96 -2.58 9.48
CA PRO A 72 16.29 -2.73 8.07
C PRO A 72 17.60 -3.49 7.87
N THR A 73 17.56 -4.54 7.07
CA THR A 73 18.74 -5.27 6.61
C THR A 73 19.12 -4.79 5.20
N LEU A 74 20.37 -5.03 4.79
CA LEU A 74 20.83 -4.79 3.41
C LEU A 74 19.93 -5.46 2.36
N THR A 75 19.35 -6.61 2.72
CA THR A 75 18.47 -7.40 1.84
C THR A 75 17.04 -6.86 1.75
N SER A 76 16.67 -5.86 2.54
CA SER A 76 15.34 -5.25 2.50
C SER A 76 15.26 -4.08 1.50
N GLY A 77 16.40 -3.44 1.18
CA GLY A 77 16.43 -2.22 0.36
C GLY A 77 15.64 -1.04 0.97
N HIS A 78 15.40 -1.05 2.28
CA HIS A 78 14.78 0.06 3.01
C HIS A 78 15.86 1.05 3.49
N PRO A 79 15.54 2.34 3.66
CA PRO A 79 16.48 3.30 4.23
C PRO A 79 16.87 2.91 5.68
N PRO A 80 18.01 3.42 6.19
CA PRO A 80 18.30 3.34 7.62
C PRO A 80 17.16 3.98 8.42
N LEU A 81 16.84 3.39 9.57
CA LEU A 81 15.82 3.92 10.48
C LEU A 81 16.46 4.22 11.85
N ALA A 82 16.06 5.33 12.46
CA ALA A 82 16.51 5.70 13.81
C ALA A 82 16.12 4.62 14.84
N ALA A 83 14.87 4.14 14.75
CA ALA A 83 14.33 3.08 15.61
C ALA A 83 13.96 1.80 14.84
N PRO A 84 13.88 0.63 15.51
CA PRO A 84 13.43 -0.62 14.89
C PRO A 84 12.03 -0.52 14.27
N TYR A 85 11.68 -1.43 13.35
CA TYR A 85 10.40 -1.39 12.62
C TYR A 85 9.17 -1.38 13.51
N PHE A 86 9.20 -2.16 14.60
CA PHE A 86 8.02 -2.42 15.43
C PHE A 86 8.08 -1.71 16.79
N GLU A 87 8.90 -0.66 16.91
CA GLU A 87 9.10 0.07 18.17
C GLU A 87 7.78 0.61 18.75
N GLU A 88 6.91 1.12 17.87
CA GLU A 88 5.61 1.70 18.22
C GLU A 88 4.62 0.68 18.80
N TYR A 89 4.90 -0.63 18.64
CA TYR A 89 4.09 -1.69 19.24
C TYR A 89 4.47 -2.02 20.68
N ARG A 90 5.60 -1.53 21.22
CA ARG A 90 6.02 -1.83 22.60
C ARG A 90 4.93 -1.62 23.66
N PRO A 91 4.13 -0.52 23.64
CA PRO A 91 3.05 -0.32 24.63
C PRO A 91 1.93 -1.36 24.55
N PHE A 92 1.89 -2.18 23.49
CA PHE A 92 0.89 -3.21 23.22
C PHE A 92 1.43 -4.63 23.41
N LEU A 93 2.66 -4.76 23.90
CA LEU A 93 3.29 -6.02 24.25
C LEU A 93 3.35 -6.18 25.77
N GLN A 94 3.37 -7.42 26.24
CA GLN A 94 3.51 -7.76 27.66
C GLN A 94 4.74 -8.65 27.85
N GLU A 95 5.45 -8.46 28.97
CA GLU A 95 6.62 -9.27 29.30
C GLU A 95 6.22 -10.76 29.41
N GLY A 96 7.02 -11.65 28.82
CA GLY A 96 6.74 -13.09 28.80
C GLY A 96 5.56 -13.53 27.91
N VAL A 97 4.87 -12.62 27.22
CA VAL A 97 3.75 -12.94 26.33
C VAL A 97 4.12 -12.60 24.88
N ARG A 98 3.79 -13.50 23.95
CA ARG A 98 3.95 -13.27 22.51
C ARG A 98 2.68 -12.66 21.92
N GLY A 99 2.90 -11.78 20.94
CA GLY A 99 1.85 -11.19 20.13
C GLY A 99 1.38 -9.82 20.63
N VAL A 100 1.01 -8.97 19.67
CA VAL A 100 0.45 -7.64 19.96
C VAL A 100 -0.97 -7.78 20.48
N ALA A 101 -1.30 -7.08 21.58
CA ALA A 101 -2.63 -7.10 22.17
C ALA A 101 -3.74 -6.81 21.12
N GLY A 102 -4.75 -7.68 21.07
CA GLY A 102 -5.88 -7.58 20.13
C GLY A 102 -5.58 -8.02 18.69
N TYR A 103 -4.31 -8.25 18.33
CA TYR A 103 -3.95 -8.76 17.00
C TYR A 103 -4.33 -10.23 16.85
N GLN A 104 -4.77 -10.62 15.66
CA GLN A 104 -5.07 -12.00 15.30
C GLN A 104 -4.33 -12.36 14.02
N ARG A 105 -3.69 -13.53 13.97
CA ARG A 105 -2.86 -13.97 12.82
C ARG A 105 -3.58 -13.83 11.47
N ARG A 106 -4.89 -14.10 11.44
CA ARG A 106 -5.76 -13.97 10.24
C ARG A 106 -5.85 -12.57 9.65
N PHE A 107 -5.57 -11.51 10.43
CA PHE A 107 -5.50 -10.15 9.89
C PHE A 107 -4.42 -9.99 8.82
N SER A 108 -3.40 -10.86 8.83
CA SER A 108 -2.30 -10.84 7.83
C SER A 108 -2.64 -11.37 6.44
N LEU A 109 -3.86 -11.87 6.25
CA LEU A 109 -4.30 -12.41 4.99
C LEU A 109 -4.92 -11.30 4.18
N ASP A 110 -4.62 -11.15 2.90
CA ASP A 110 -5.32 -10.17 2.08
C ASP A 110 -6.75 -10.65 1.76
N ARG A 111 -7.70 -9.71 1.77
CA ARG A 111 -9.11 -9.96 1.47
C ARG A 111 -9.57 -8.99 0.39
N PHE A 112 -10.05 -9.52 -0.72
CA PHE A 112 -10.63 -8.74 -1.83
C PHE A 112 -12.14 -8.84 -1.93
N ALA A 113 -12.75 -9.72 -1.12
CA ALA A 113 -14.19 -9.88 -1.03
C ALA A 113 -14.90 -8.53 -0.80
N LYS A 114 -15.96 -8.27 -1.55
CA LYS A 114 -16.75 -7.04 -1.44
C LYS A 114 -17.43 -6.90 -0.07
N VAL A 115 -17.83 -8.02 0.53
CA VAL A 115 -18.58 -8.06 1.79
C VAL A 115 -17.62 -8.37 2.96
N PRO A 116 -17.61 -7.54 4.02
CA PRO A 116 -16.92 -7.85 5.27
C PRO A 116 -17.36 -9.21 5.84
N ASP A 117 -16.40 -10.03 6.25
CA ASP A 117 -16.67 -11.28 6.96
C ASP A 117 -16.68 -11.08 8.48
N ALA A 118 -16.80 -12.18 9.23
CA ALA A 118 -16.87 -12.18 10.68
C ALA A 118 -15.59 -11.70 11.38
N GLU A 119 -14.46 -11.52 10.69
CA GLU A 119 -13.17 -11.05 11.24
C GLU A 119 -13.07 -9.52 11.28
N PHE A 120 -13.86 -8.82 10.46
CA PHE A 120 -13.77 -7.37 10.28
C PHE A 120 -14.08 -6.58 11.57
N PRO A 121 -15.06 -6.96 12.41
CA PRO A 121 -15.28 -6.30 13.70
C PRO A 121 -14.06 -6.35 14.64
N GLN A 122 -13.37 -7.50 14.73
CA GLN A 122 -12.19 -7.64 15.58
C GLN A 122 -11.00 -6.89 14.99
N LEU A 123 -10.85 -6.88 13.66
CA LEU A 123 -9.84 -6.05 12.98
C LEU A 123 -10.08 -4.56 13.25
N GLN A 124 -11.33 -4.10 13.21
CA GLN A 124 -11.68 -2.72 13.55
C GLN A 124 -11.36 -2.40 15.00
N ALA A 125 -11.71 -3.28 15.93
CA ALA A 125 -11.40 -3.10 17.35
C ALA A 125 -9.88 -2.99 17.60
N TYR A 126 -9.09 -3.84 16.95
CA TYR A 126 -7.64 -3.80 17.00
C TYR A 126 -7.07 -2.46 16.50
N LEU A 127 -7.40 -2.05 15.27
CA LEU A 127 -6.89 -0.80 14.70
C LEU A 127 -7.39 0.43 15.48
N ARG A 128 -8.63 0.40 15.95
CA ARG A 128 -9.21 1.46 16.81
C ARG A 128 -8.44 1.58 18.12
N ASN A 129 -8.10 0.47 18.76
CA ASN A 129 -7.29 0.49 19.98
C ASN A 129 -5.92 1.15 19.76
N LEU A 130 -5.25 0.83 18.64
CA LEU A 130 -3.99 1.48 18.28
C LEU A 130 -4.16 3.00 18.10
N CYS A 131 -5.24 3.42 17.42
CA CYS A 131 -5.55 4.83 17.22
C CYS A 131 -5.82 5.56 18.54
N GLU A 132 -6.73 5.04 19.37
CA GLU A 132 -7.18 5.66 20.61
C GLU A 132 -6.05 5.80 21.62
N ARG A 133 -5.22 4.76 21.78
CA ARG A 133 -4.07 4.81 22.69
C ARG A 133 -2.99 5.78 22.23
N THR A 134 -2.81 5.93 20.92
CA THR A 134 -1.90 6.92 20.34
C THR A 134 -2.41 8.34 20.53
N ALA A 135 -3.69 8.57 20.25
CA ALA A 135 -4.32 9.87 20.41
C ALA A 135 -4.33 10.33 21.88
N ALA A 136 -4.54 9.40 22.83
CA ALA A 136 -4.45 9.68 24.27
C ALA A 136 -3.05 10.15 24.72
N GLN A 137 -2.01 9.88 23.92
CA GLN A 137 -0.62 10.34 24.14
C GLN A 137 -0.32 11.66 23.42
N GLY A 138 -1.31 12.28 22.77
CA GLY A 138 -1.14 13.55 22.04
C GLY A 138 -0.46 13.41 20.68
N SER A 139 -0.42 12.20 20.10
CA SER A 139 0.23 11.90 18.82
C SER A 139 -0.77 11.48 17.75
N VAL A 140 -0.44 11.71 16.47
CA VAL A 140 -1.24 11.27 15.32
C VAL A 140 -0.80 9.86 14.90
N PRO A 141 -1.70 8.86 14.92
CA PRO A 141 -1.38 7.52 14.46
C PRO A 141 -1.25 7.48 12.93
N VAL A 142 -0.10 6.99 12.45
CA VAL A 142 0.18 6.77 11.03
C VAL A 142 0.42 5.28 10.78
N PHE A 143 -0.36 4.64 9.91
CA PHE A 143 -0.25 3.22 9.62
C PHE A 143 0.27 2.99 8.21
N LYS A 144 1.31 2.18 8.05
CA LYS A 144 1.75 1.71 6.73
C LYS A 144 1.33 0.27 6.49
N PHE A 145 0.48 0.05 5.50
CA PHE A 145 -0.05 -1.26 5.14
C PHE A 145 0.49 -1.74 3.78
N CYS A 146 1.01 -2.96 3.68
CA CYS A 146 1.14 -3.66 2.38
C CYS A 146 -0.07 -4.56 2.07
N ARG A 147 -0.98 -4.75 3.03
CA ARG A 147 -2.05 -5.76 3.01
C ARG A 147 -3.46 -5.21 3.26
N SER A 148 -3.69 -3.99 2.79
CA SER A 148 -4.96 -3.27 3.01
C SER A 148 -5.71 -2.93 1.74
N SER A 149 -5.08 -2.99 0.56
CA SER A 149 -5.70 -2.55 -0.70
C SER A 149 -7.02 -3.26 -0.98
N GLY A 150 -7.09 -4.58 -0.80
CA GLY A 150 -8.33 -5.34 -0.99
C GLY A 150 -9.45 -4.95 -0.01
N ARG A 151 -9.09 -4.46 1.18
CA ARG A 151 -10.00 -4.00 2.24
C ARG A 151 -10.26 -2.49 2.22
N LEU A 152 -9.66 -1.74 1.31
CA LEU A 152 -9.66 -0.28 1.33
C LEU A 152 -11.07 0.32 1.40
N PRO A 153 -12.07 -0.15 0.60
CA PRO A 153 -13.43 0.36 0.69
C PRO A 153 -14.03 0.22 2.10
N TRP A 154 -13.79 -0.92 2.76
CA TRP A 154 -14.24 -1.14 4.13
C TRP A 154 -13.47 -0.28 5.14
N LEU A 155 -12.14 -0.20 5.04
CA LEU A 155 -11.32 0.62 5.93
C LEU A 155 -11.78 2.08 5.92
N ARG A 156 -12.13 2.60 4.73
CA ARG A 156 -12.67 3.96 4.59
C ARG A 156 -14.01 4.14 5.30
N ALA A 157 -14.90 3.16 5.19
CA ALA A 157 -16.18 3.19 5.88
C ALA A 157 -16.03 3.03 7.41
N ALA A 158 -15.08 2.21 7.86
CA ALA A 158 -14.83 1.91 9.26
C ALA A 158 -14.04 3.01 10.00
N PHE A 159 -13.25 3.81 9.27
CA PHE A 159 -12.40 4.88 9.78
C PHE A 159 -12.54 6.18 8.96
N PRO A 160 -13.75 6.77 8.84
CA PRO A 160 -13.98 7.97 8.02
C PRO A 160 -13.18 9.21 8.47
N GLN A 161 -12.77 9.23 9.74
CA GLN A 161 -11.92 10.26 10.35
C GLN A 161 -10.43 10.12 10.00
N ALA A 162 -10.01 9.00 9.43
CA ALA A 162 -8.65 8.81 8.93
C ALA A 162 -8.48 9.40 7.54
N MET A 163 -7.28 9.87 7.23
CA MET A 163 -6.82 10.20 5.89
C MET A 163 -6.36 8.92 5.22
N HIS A 164 -7.04 8.49 4.16
CA HIS A 164 -6.67 7.32 3.37
C HIS A 164 -5.77 7.74 2.22
N VAL A 165 -4.50 7.32 2.27
CA VAL A 165 -3.49 7.70 1.27
C VAL A 165 -3.10 6.49 0.44
N GLY A 166 -3.32 6.54 -0.87
CA GLY A 166 -2.81 5.54 -1.81
C GLY A 166 -1.36 5.82 -2.19
N VAL A 167 -0.48 4.83 -2.11
CA VAL A 167 0.91 4.95 -2.57
C VAL A 167 1.12 4.07 -3.79
N LEU A 168 1.33 4.71 -4.95
CA LEU A 168 1.36 4.02 -6.23
C LEU A 168 2.68 4.27 -6.96
N ARG A 169 3.37 3.19 -7.30
CA ARG A 169 4.58 3.18 -8.12
C ARG A 169 4.26 2.56 -9.48
N ASN A 170 4.99 2.96 -10.52
CA ASN A 170 4.93 2.30 -11.82
C ASN A 170 5.05 0.77 -11.68
N PRO A 171 4.18 -0.02 -12.32
CA PRO A 171 4.16 -1.46 -12.12
C PRO A 171 5.45 -2.16 -12.59
N ALA A 172 6.04 -1.74 -13.72
CA ALA A 172 7.29 -2.30 -14.21
C ALA A 172 8.45 -1.99 -13.25
N SER A 173 8.56 -0.74 -12.80
CA SER A 173 9.56 -0.30 -11.83
C SER A 173 9.43 -1.03 -10.48
N GLN A 174 8.21 -1.16 -9.97
CA GLN A 174 7.91 -1.85 -8.72
C GLN A 174 8.26 -3.34 -8.79
N PHE A 175 7.87 -4.01 -9.89
CA PHE A 175 8.21 -5.40 -10.10
C PHE A 175 9.71 -5.62 -10.25
N ALA A 176 10.40 -4.81 -11.07
CA ALA A 176 11.85 -4.90 -11.25
C ALA A 176 12.58 -4.82 -9.91
N SER A 177 12.15 -3.93 -9.01
CA SER A 177 12.71 -3.84 -7.66
C SER A 177 12.59 -5.14 -6.86
N GLY A 178 11.44 -5.83 -6.92
CA GLY A 178 11.24 -7.12 -6.24
C GLY A 178 11.97 -8.27 -6.92
N TRP A 179 11.95 -8.30 -8.25
CA TRP A 179 12.58 -9.34 -9.07
C TRP A 179 14.09 -9.35 -8.91
N LEU A 180 14.75 -8.20 -9.04
CA LEU A 180 16.20 -8.09 -8.90
C LEU A 180 16.67 -8.45 -7.49
N LEU A 181 15.90 -8.06 -6.47
CA LEU A 181 16.19 -8.43 -5.08
C LEU A 181 16.06 -9.95 -4.87
N SER A 182 15.05 -10.57 -5.47
CA SER A 182 14.86 -12.02 -5.43
C SER A 182 16.04 -12.76 -6.06
N ARG A 183 16.54 -12.27 -7.19
CA ARG A 183 17.70 -12.85 -7.89
C ARG A 183 19.01 -12.64 -7.14
N GLN A 184 19.20 -11.47 -6.54
CA GLN A 184 20.42 -11.14 -5.81
C GLN A 184 20.54 -11.87 -4.47
N TRP A 185 19.43 -12.08 -3.77
CA TRP A 185 19.44 -12.57 -2.38
C TRP A 185 18.65 -13.86 -2.17
N SER A 186 18.21 -14.53 -3.24
CA SER A 186 17.42 -15.77 -3.19
C SER A 186 16.17 -15.68 -2.30
N ASN A 187 15.60 -14.48 -2.18
CA ASN A 187 14.41 -14.20 -1.39
C ASN A 187 13.17 -14.13 -2.32
N PRO A 188 12.31 -15.18 -2.35
CA PRO A 188 11.17 -15.23 -3.26
C PRO A 188 9.98 -14.42 -2.77
N PHE A 189 10.01 -13.86 -1.54
CA PHE A 189 8.84 -13.31 -0.86
C PHE A 189 8.02 -12.34 -1.72
N PHE A 190 8.69 -11.38 -2.38
CA PHE A 190 8.01 -10.38 -3.20
C PHE A 190 7.40 -10.95 -4.48
N VAL A 191 8.05 -11.97 -5.07
CA VAL A 191 7.57 -12.66 -6.27
C VAL A 191 6.43 -13.61 -5.91
N ALA A 192 6.46 -14.19 -4.70
CA ALA A 192 5.44 -15.08 -4.17
C ALA A 192 4.16 -14.35 -3.74
N ALA A 193 4.28 -13.10 -3.28
CA ALA A 193 3.15 -12.36 -2.73
C ALA A 193 1.95 -12.23 -3.70
N PRO A 194 2.12 -11.86 -5.00
CA PRO A 194 1.01 -11.86 -5.95
C PRO A 194 0.32 -13.22 -6.08
N PHE A 195 1.07 -14.31 -6.22
CA PHE A 195 0.50 -15.66 -6.31
C PHE A 195 -0.33 -16.01 -5.07
N ARG A 196 0.19 -15.72 -3.88
CA ARG A 196 -0.51 -15.97 -2.62
C ARG A 196 -1.81 -15.19 -2.54
N VAL A 197 -1.76 -13.88 -2.78
CA VAL A 197 -2.94 -13.00 -2.66
C VAL A 197 -4.01 -13.39 -3.66
N LEU A 198 -3.65 -13.56 -4.92
CA LEU A 198 -4.58 -13.97 -5.98
C LEU A 198 -5.16 -15.36 -5.69
N GLY A 199 -4.31 -16.30 -5.28
CA GLY A 199 -4.70 -17.67 -4.98
C GLY A 199 -5.68 -17.81 -3.82
N LEU A 200 -5.45 -17.10 -2.72
CA LEU A 200 -6.35 -17.11 -1.55
C LEU A 200 -7.66 -16.35 -1.78
N ASN A 201 -7.76 -15.55 -2.85
CA ASN A 201 -8.95 -14.73 -3.13
C ASN A 201 -9.68 -15.16 -4.42
N GLN A 202 -9.40 -16.33 -5.00
CA GLN A 202 -10.02 -16.80 -6.25
C GLN A 202 -11.55 -16.99 -6.21
N ALA A 203 -12.13 -17.04 -5.00
CA ALA A 203 -13.58 -17.07 -4.82
C ALA A 203 -14.24 -15.74 -5.20
N ASP A 204 -13.51 -14.62 -5.15
CA ASP A 204 -14.02 -13.32 -5.57
C ASP A 204 -14.00 -13.20 -7.11
N PRO A 205 -15.14 -12.86 -7.75
CA PRO A 205 -15.22 -12.74 -9.21
C PRO A 205 -14.26 -11.73 -9.82
N LEU A 206 -14.01 -10.58 -9.17
CA LEU A 206 -13.10 -9.56 -9.69
C LEU A 206 -11.66 -10.08 -9.70
N VAL A 207 -11.28 -10.84 -8.67
CA VAL A 207 -9.94 -11.44 -8.60
C VAL A 207 -9.76 -12.47 -9.71
N ARG A 208 -10.73 -13.36 -9.92
CA ARG A 208 -10.70 -14.35 -11.01
C ARG A 208 -10.58 -13.66 -12.37
N GLN A 209 -11.40 -12.65 -12.61
CA GLN A 209 -11.36 -11.91 -13.87
C GLN A 209 -10.03 -11.19 -14.10
N ALA A 210 -9.41 -10.63 -13.07
CA ALA A 210 -8.09 -10.02 -13.18
C ALA A 210 -6.99 -11.05 -13.51
N ILE A 211 -7.04 -12.24 -12.89
CA ILE A 211 -6.15 -13.37 -13.20
C ILE A 211 -6.29 -13.75 -14.67
N ASP A 212 -7.53 -13.97 -15.13
CA ASP A 212 -7.84 -14.37 -16.51
C ASP A 212 -7.42 -13.30 -17.52
N THR A 213 -7.73 -12.04 -17.24
CA THR A 213 -7.38 -10.89 -18.08
C THR A 213 -5.87 -10.78 -18.29
N CYS A 214 -5.09 -10.98 -17.22
CA CYS A 214 -3.63 -10.91 -17.30
C CYS A 214 -3.00 -12.22 -17.76
N GLY A 215 -3.77 -13.30 -17.88
CA GLY A 215 -3.30 -14.64 -18.21
C GLY A 215 -2.27 -15.17 -17.21
N ALA A 216 -2.47 -14.88 -15.92
CA ALA A 216 -1.60 -15.34 -14.84
C ALA A 216 -1.92 -16.78 -14.45
N ARG A 217 -0.89 -17.60 -14.26
CA ARG A 217 -1.01 -18.98 -13.77
C ARG A 217 -0.63 -19.05 -12.31
N LEU A 218 -1.51 -19.63 -11.49
CA LEU A 218 -1.30 -19.80 -10.06
C LEU A 218 -0.68 -21.16 -9.74
N PRO A 219 -0.05 -21.34 -8.56
CA PRO A 219 0.45 -22.63 -8.14
C PRO A 219 -0.67 -23.69 -8.15
N PRO A 220 -0.43 -24.91 -8.64
CA PRO A 220 -1.45 -25.96 -8.76
C PRO A 220 -1.86 -26.61 -7.42
N ALA A 221 -1.50 -26.02 -6.30
CA ALA A 221 -1.74 -26.58 -4.97
C ALA A 221 -3.15 -26.21 -4.46
N ALA A 222 -3.94 -27.22 -4.10
CA ALA A 222 -5.10 -27.02 -3.23
C ALA A 222 -4.58 -26.75 -1.81
N PRO A 223 -4.91 -25.59 -1.20
CA PRO A 223 -4.35 -25.24 0.10
C PRO A 223 -4.93 -26.12 1.20
N ALA A 224 -4.08 -26.89 1.88
CA ALA A 224 -4.47 -27.58 3.13
C ALA A 224 -4.64 -26.59 4.30
N SER A 225 -3.90 -25.47 4.25
CA SER A 225 -4.03 -24.31 5.12
C SER A 225 -3.44 -23.09 4.43
N GLU A 226 -3.67 -21.89 4.96
CA GLU A 226 -3.13 -20.65 4.40
C GLU A 226 -1.60 -20.57 4.52
N ASP A 227 -1.04 -21.06 5.62
CA ASP A 227 0.42 -21.16 5.80
C ASP A 227 1.03 -22.15 4.82
N ALA A 228 0.40 -23.32 4.62
CA ALA A 228 0.85 -24.31 3.63
C ALA A 228 0.81 -23.70 2.21
N TYR A 229 -0.22 -22.92 1.90
CA TYR A 229 -0.32 -22.23 0.62
C TYR A 229 0.74 -21.14 0.46
N ALA A 230 1.05 -20.38 1.51
CA ALA A 230 2.12 -19.39 1.49
C ALA A 230 3.47 -20.04 1.17
N MET A 231 3.80 -21.17 1.81
CA MET A 231 5.02 -21.93 1.51
C MET A 231 5.02 -22.46 0.07
N ALA A 232 3.89 -22.99 -0.41
CA ALA A 232 3.75 -23.45 -1.79
C ALA A 232 3.97 -22.32 -2.81
N CYS A 233 3.46 -21.11 -2.52
CA CYS A 233 3.70 -19.93 -3.34
C CYS A 233 5.18 -19.51 -3.34
N GLU A 234 5.86 -19.57 -2.20
CA GLU A 234 7.29 -19.29 -2.13
C GLU A 234 8.12 -20.30 -2.93
N HIS A 235 7.78 -21.58 -2.84
CA HIS A 235 8.43 -22.62 -3.64
C HIS A 235 8.18 -22.39 -5.14
N TYR A 236 6.92 -22.14 -5.52
CA TYR A 236 6.54 -21.85 -6.90
C TYR A 236 7.25 -20.61 -7.44
N ALA A 237 7.36 -19.53 -6.65
CA ALA A 237 8.01 -18.30 -7.07
C ALA A 237 9.52 -18.45 -7.36
N ARG A 238 10.18 -19.46 -6.78
CA ARG A 238 11.59 -19.77 -7.09
C ARG A 238 11.77 -20.35 -8.50
N THR A 239 10.76 -21.05 -9.01
CA THR A 239 10.80 -21.74 -10.31
C THR A 239 9.87 -21.13 -11.36
N ALA A 240 9.04 -20.15 -10.97
CA ALA A 240 8.11 -19.49 -11.87
C ALA A 240 8.84 -18.79 -13.03
N GLU A 241 8.31 -18.98 -14.24
CA GLU A 241 8.68 -18.20 -15.41
C GLU A 241 8.51 -16.71 -15.13
N GLY A 242 9.49 -15.88 -15.49
CA GLY A 242 9.47 -14.45 -15.20
C GLY A 242 8.25 -13.73 -15.79
N ASN A 243 7.83 -14.10 -17.00
CA ASN A 243 6.60 -13.60 -17.62
C ASN A 243 5.36 -13.91 -16.76
N ASN A 244 5.27 -15.12 -16.22
CA ASN A 244 4.13 -15.50 -15.38
C ASN A 244 4.13 -14.76 -14.04
N ALA A 245 5.30 -14.60 -13.42
CA ALA A 245 5.46 -13.78 -12.23
C ALA A 245 5.03 -12.33 -12.47
N TYR A 246 5.41 -11.75 -13.61
CA TYR A 246 5.01 -10.39 -13.96
C TYR A 246 3.51 -10.28 -14.22
N ARG A 247 2.89 -11.25 -14.92
CA ARG A 247 1.43 -11.29 -15.13
C ARG A 247 0.66 -11.35 -13.81
N ALA A 248 1.06 -12.21 -12.88
CA ALA A 248 0.46 -12.29 -11.56
C ALA A 248 0.63 -10.96 -10.79
N PHE A 249 1.80 -10.34 -10.89
CA PHE A 249 2.03 -9.02 -10.32
C PHE A 249 1.11 -7.96 -10.91
N ILE A 250 0.96 -7.88 -12.25
CA ILE A 250 0.06 -6.92 -12.91
C ILE A 250 -1.40 -7.15 -12.52
N ALA A 251 -1.84 -8.41 -12.43
CA ALA A 251 -3.20 -8.74 -11.96
C ALA A 251 -3.45 -8.21 -10.54
N LEU A 252 -2.52 -8.41 -9.61
CA LEU A 252 -2.64 -7.84 -8.26
C LEU A 252 -2.55 -6.30 -8.28
N TRP A 253 -1.61 -5.74 -9.04
CA TRP A 253 -1.39 -4.29 -9.10
C TRP A 253 -2.64 -3.56 -9.60
N ILE A 254 -3.30 -4.07 -10.64
CA ILE A 254 -4.50 -3.44 -11.20
C ILE A 254 -5.71 -3.57 -10.27
N LEU A 255 -5.83 -4.68 -9.53
CA LEU A 255 -6.85 -4.82 -8.49
C LEU A 255 -6.63 -3.79 -7.36
N CYS A 256 -5.38 -3.60 -6.92
CA CYS A 256 -5.05 -2.58 -5.94
C CYS A 256 -5.36 -1.17 -6.46
N ALA A 257 -5.02 -0.86 -7.71
CA ALA A 257 -5.32 0.42 -8.34
C ALA A 257 -6.83 0.66 -8.43
N LEU A 258 -7.62 -0.35 -8.81
CA LEU A 258 -9.08 -0.28 -8.82
C LEU A 258 -9.63 0.08 -7.43
N ARG A 259 -9.12 -0.57 -6.38
CA ARG A 259 -9.54 -0.26 -4.99
C ARG A 259 -9.14 1.15 -4.54
N MET A 260 -7.98 1.65 -4.94
CA MET A 260 -7.60 3.04 -4.66
C MET A 260 -8.51 4.04 -5.37
N ALA A 261 -8.98 3.70 -6.57
CA ALA A 261 -9.91 4.52 -7.35
C ALA A 261 -11.27 4.70 -6.67
N ASP A 262 -11.65 3.78 -5.79
CA ASP A 262 -12.89 3.86 -4.98
C ASP A 262 -12.81 4.93 -3.86
N GLY A 263 -11.72 5.71 -3.79
CA GLY A 263 -11.72 7.02 -3.14
C GLY A 263 -10.76 7.16 -1.97
N VAL A 264 -9.46 6.99 -2.22
CA VAL A 264 -8.42 7.55 -1.35
C VAL A 264 -8.56 9.08 -1.27
N ASP A 265 -8.24 9.67 -0.11
CA ASP A 265 -8.21 11.12 0.10
C ASP A 265 -6.99 11.78 -0.58
N LEU A 266 -5.90 11.04 -0.75
CA LEU A 266 -4.69 11.49 -1.43
C LEU A 266 -4.01 10.33 -2.17
N LEU A 267 -3.53 10.58 -3.38
CA LEU A 267 -2.68 9.65 -4.13
C LEU A 267 -1.25 10.19 -4.19
N ILE A 268 -0.31 9.41 -3.69
CA ILE A 268 1.13 9.62 -3.88
C ILE A 268 1.56 8.84 -5.11
N ASP A 269 1.84 9.57 -6.18
CA ASP A 269 2.52 9.06 -7.36
C ASP A 269 4.03 9.07 -7.10
N ILE A 270 4.59 7.90 -6.81
CA ILE A 270 6.01 7.75 -6.46
C ILE A 270 6.93 8.11 -7.63
N ASP A 271 6.48 7.91 -8.85
CA ASP A 271 7.28 8.19 -10.05
C ASP A 271 7.44 9.72 -10.20
N ARG A 272 6.35 10.47 -10.01
CA ARG A 272 6.39 11.95 -10.00
C ARG A 272 7.11 12.51 -8.78
N LEU A 273 7.02 11.84 -7.63
CA LEU A 273 7.64 12.29 -6.38
C LEU A 273 9.17 12.36 -6.49
N GLY A 274 9.80 11.39 -7.15
CA GLY A 274 11.23 11.41 -7.39
C GLY A 274 11.69 12.41 -8.44
N ALA A 275 10.81 12.78 -9.39
CA ALA A 275 11.15 13.59 -10.55
C ALA A 275 10.79 15.08 -10.44
N SER A 276 9.91 15.46 -9.50
CA SER A 276 9.37 16.83 -9.41
C SER A 276 9.37 17.36 -7.98
N ARG A 277 10.21 18.38 -7.73
CA ARG A 277 10.25 19.09 -6.44
C ARG A 277 8.93 19.81 -6.14
N ASP A 278 8.29 20.39 -7.15
CA ASP A 278 7.00 21.05 -7.00
C ASP A 278 5.91 20.06 -6.57
N TYR A 279 5.93 18.84 -7.11
CA TYR A 279 5.01 17.80 -6.69
C TYR A 279 5.29 17.32 -5.26
N ALA A 280 6.57 17.19 -4.87
CA ALA A 280 6.95 16.87 -3.49
C ALA A 280 6.44 17.94 -2.50
N GLN A 281 6.65 19.23 -2.80
CA GLN A 281 6.15 20.35 -1.99
C GLN A 281 4.61 20.34 -1.91
N ALA A 282 3.93 20.14 -3.04
CA ALA A 282 2.47 20.08 -3.08
C ALA A 282 1.91 18.91 -2.24
N LEU A 283 2.60 17.76 -2.22
CA LEU A 283 2.24 16.64 -1.35
C LEU A 283 2.40 16.99 0.13
N SER A 284 3.52 17.59 0.53
CA SER A 284 3.71 18.06 1.92
C SER A 284 2.61 19.02 2.35
N THR A 285 2.23 19.98 1.49
CA THR A 285 1.10 20.89 1.75
C THR A 285 -0.25 20.17 1.84
N ALA A 286 -0.47 19.14 1.03
CA ALA A 286 -1.70 18.35 1.08
C ALA A 286 -1.83 17.56 2.39
N PHE A 287 -0.74 16.99 2.91
CA PHE A 287 -0.72 16.38 4.25
C PHE A 287 -1.00 17.42 5.33
N GLU A 288 -0.36 18.59 5.27
CA GLU A 288 -0.57 19.65 6.28
C GLU A 288 -2.03 20.09 6.32
N THR A 289 -2.61 20.33 5.14
CA THR A 289 -4.00 20.77 5.01
C THR A 289 -5.01 19.73 5.54
N GLN A 290 -4.74 18.44 5.35
CA GLN A 290 -5.71 17.38 5.69
C GLN A 290 -5.51 16.78 7.08
N SER A 291 -4.28 16.72 7.59
CA SER A 291 -3.95 16.06 8.86
C SER A 291 -3.11 16.93 9.82
N GLY A 292 -2.70 18.13 9.44
CA GLY A 292 -1.78 18.96 10.23
C GLY A 292 -0.37 18.37 10.35
N LEU A 293 0.02 17.50 9.40
CA LEU A 293 1.34 16.89 9.35
C LEU A 293 2.10 17.43 8.15
N SER A 294 3.36 17.81 8.32
CA SER A 294 4.20 18.34 7.24
C SER A 294 5.45 17.49 7.01
N PRO A 295 5.32 16.27 6.42
CA PRO A 295 6.48 15.44 6.11
C PRO A 295 7.34 16.08 5.01
N ASP A 296 8.67 15.97 5.14
CA ASP A 296 9.61 16.39 4.10
C ASP A 296 9.84 15.27 3.07
N PHE A 297 9.47 15.52 1.81
CA PHE A 297 9.69 14.58 0.71
C PHE A 297 10.81 14.99 -0.26
N SER A 298 11.56 16.06 0.03
CA SER A 298 12.57 16.63 -0.86
C SER A 298 13.71 15.67 -1.23
N SER A 299 13.95 14.65 -0.39
CA SER A 299 14.96 13.60 -0.59
C SER A 299 14.47 12.38 -1.39
N ALA A 300 13.29 12.46 -2.03
CA ALA A 300 12.78 11.41 -2.88
C ALA A 300 13.73 11.13 -4.05
N ARG A 301 13.91 9.84 -4.38
CA ARG A 301 14.73 9.40 -5.51
C ARG A 301 13.88 9.14 -6.73
N ASP A 302 14.44 9.41 -7.90
CA ASP A 302 13.82 9.01 -9.17
C ASP A 302 13.97 7.51 -9.39
N LEU A 303 12.94 6.77 -8.98
CA LEU A 303 12.91 5.31 -9.12
C LEU A 303 12.71 4.84 -10.56
N VAL A 304 12.25 5.72 -11.46
CA VAL A 304 12.12 5.41 -12.89
C VAL A 304 13.51 5.38 -13.51
N GLU A 305 14.34 6.38 -13.24
CA GLU A 305 15.73 6.42 -13.68
C GLU A 305 16.56 5.25 -13.12
N GLU A 306 16.40 4.93 -11.82
CA GLU A 306 17.04 3.73 -11.23
C GLU A 306 16.63 2.43 -11.96
N THR A 307 15.38 2.36 -12.41
CA THR A 307 14.87 1.20 -13.16
C THR A 307 15.47 1.14 -14.55
N ARG A 308 15.55 2.28 -15.27
CA ARG A 308 16.21 2.36 -16.59
C ARG A 308 17.67 1.92 -16.50
N GLY A 309 18.39 2.39 -15.48
CA GLY A 309 19.79 1.98 -15.24
C GLY A 309 19.96 0.48 -14.93
N SER A 310 18.92 -0.18 -14.44
CA SER A 310 18.94 -1.61 -14.12
C SER A 310 18.36 -2.52 -15.22
N ALA A 311 17.94 -1.96 -16.36
CA ALA A 311 17.23 -2.70 -17.41
C ALA A 311 18.00 -3.95 -17.90
N ALA A 312 19.32 -3.85 -18.09
CA ALA A 312 20.15 -4.97 -18.53
C ALA A 312 20.19 -6.15 -17.55
N ARG A 313 19.83 -5.93 -16.28
CA ARG A 313 19.75 -6.98 -15.25
C ARG A 313 18.40 -7.70 -15.24
N MET A 314 17.41 -7.17 -15.96
CA MET A 314 16.08 -7.76 -16.08
C MET A 314 16.10 -8.88 -17.11
N SER A 315 16.55 -10.06 -16.68
CA SER A 315 16.65 -11.26 -17.52
C SER A 315 15.46 -12.21 -17.36
N GLY A 316 15.09 -12.92 -18.43
CA GLY A 316 14.11 -14.02 -18.39
C GLY A 316 12.66 -13.55 -18.41
N ILE A 317 12.43 -12.34 -18.94
CA ILE A 317 11.13 -11.72 -19.12
C ILE A 317 11.11 -11.07 -20.51
N ASP A 318 10.20 -11.52 -21.37
CA ASP A 318 9.95 -10.86 -22.64
C ASP A 318 9.05 -9.65 -22.40
N GLY A 319 9.68 -8.50 -22.18
CA GLY A 319 8.96 -7.28 -21.90
C GLY A 319 8.16 -6.72 -23.09
N ARG A 320 8.41 -7.17 -24.34
CA ARG A 320 7.56 -6.83 -25.49
C ARG A 320 6.24 -7.56 -25.43
N ALA A 321 6.27 -8.85 -25.07
CA ALA A 321 5.05 -9.63 -24.87
C ALA A 321 4.15 -9.03 -23.78
N MET A 322 4.72 -8.32 -22.80
CA MET A 322 3.96 -7.73 -21.68
C MET A 322 3.10 -6.51 -22.08
N ARG A 323 3.31 -5.91 -23.25
CA ARG A 323 2.45 -4.80 -23.72
C ARG A 323 0.98 -5.19 -23.83
N THR A 324 0.71 -6.43 -24.21
CA THR A 324 -0.67 -6.97 -24.29
C THR A 324 -1.29 -7.08 -22.90
N VAL A 325 -0.51 -7.49 -21.90
CA VAL A 325 -0.92 -7.60 -20.48
C VAL A 325 -1.23 -6.22 -19.91
N HIS A 326 -0.39 -5.21 -20.13
CA HIS A 326 -0.66 -3.83 -19.69
C HIS A 326 -1.95 -3.28 -20.32
N SER A 327 -2.14 -3.53 -21.61
CA SER A 327 -3.34 -3.09 -22.34
C SER A 327 -4.61 -3.79 -21.81
N ALA A 328 -4.53 -5.09 -21.52
CA ALA A 328 -5.62 -5.87 -20.96
C ALA A 328 -5.97 -5.39 -19.54
N ALA A 329 -4.98 -5.15 -18.69
CA ALA A 329 -5.18 -4.60 -17.35
C ALA A 329 -5.84 -3.21 -17.38
N LEU A 330 -5.42 -2.32 -18.29
CA LEU A 330 -6.06 -1.02 -18.44
C LEU A 330 -7.52 -1.13 -18.90
N LYS A 331 -7.83 -2.06 -19.83
CA LYS A 331 -9.22 -2.34 -20.24
C LYS A 331 -10.05 -2.86 -19.07
N PHE A 332 -9.48 -3.76 -18.26
CA PHE A 332 -10.13 -4.26 -17.05
C PHE A 332 -10.46 -3.13 -16.08
N LEU A 333 -9.52 -2.22 -15.81
CA LEU A 333 -9.78 -1.05 -14.95
C LEU A 333 -10.93 -0.20 -15.49
N LYS A 334 -10.94 0.10 -16.79
CA LYS A 334 -12.00 0.90 -17.43
C LYS A 334 -13.36 0.23 -17.37
N ALA A 335 -13.42 -1.09 -17.43
CA ALA A 335 -14.67 -1.86 -17.39
C ALA A 335 -15.29 -1.93 -15.98
N HIS A 336 -14.48 -1.78 -14.92
CA HIS A 336 -14.92 -1.95 -13.53
C HIS A 336 -14.83 -0.67 -12.69
N GLY A 337 -14.16 0.36 -13.20
CA GLY A 337 -14.03 1.63 -12.50
C GLY A 337 -15.24 2.52 -12.73
N GLY A 338 -15.93 2.87 -11.65
CA GLY A 338 -16.62 4.17 -11.53
C GLY A 338 -15.65 5.31 -11.18
N ALA A 339 -14.37 5.08 -11.47
CA ALA A 339 -13.24 5.88 -11.03
C ALA A 339 -13.25 7.26 -11.68
N ASP A 340 -12.78 8.25 -10.92
CA ASP A 340 -12.46 9.57 -11.43
C ASP A 340 -11.58 9.48 -12.68
N ALA A 341 -11.96 10.21 -13.73
CA ALA A 341 -11.25 10.24 -15.00
C ALA A 341 -9.77 10.64 -14.81
N ALA A 342 -9.49 11.53 -13.85
CA ALA A 342 -8.11 11.92 -13.53
C ALA A 342 -7.31 10.74 -12.96
N PHE A 343 -7.91 9.91 -12.10
CA PHE A 343 -7.26 8.71 -11.58
C PHE A 343 -6.99 7.68 -12.69
N VAL A 344 -7.98 7.42 -13.55
CA VAL A 344 -7.82 6.51 -14.69
C VAL A 344 -6.69 6.97 -15.61
N GLU A 345 -6.57 8.28 -15.81
CA GLU A 345 -5.49 8.88 -16.59
C GLU A 345 -4.11 8.66 -15.95
N VAL A 346 -3.97 8.80 -14.63
CA VAL A 346 -2.73 8.45 -13.92
C VAL A 346 -2.36 6.97 -14.15
N ILE A 347 -3.32 6.06 -14.04
CA ILE A 347 -3.05 4.63 -14.28
C ILE A 347 -2.66 4.37 -15.74
N ARG A 348 -3.32 5.05 -16.70
CA ARG A 348 -2.95 4.96 -18.12
C ARG A 348 -1.51 5.41 -18.34
N GLN A 349 -1.10 6.54 -17.77
CA GLN A 349 0.26 7.06 -17.88
C GLN A 349 1.28 6.08 -17.29
N LYS A 350 0.97 5.47 -16.14
CA LYS A 350 1.81 4.42 -15.56
C LYS A 350 1.93 3.19 -16.47
N MET A 351 0.86 2.76 -17.12
CA MET A 351 0.90 1.62 -18.06
C MET A 351 1.69 1.94 -19.34
N VAL A 352 1.62 3.19 -19.82
CA VAL A 352 2.46 3.66 -20.95
C VAL A 352 3.93 3.63 -20.55
N LEU A 353 4.29 4.23 -19.41
CA LEU A 353 5.66 4.18 -18.91
C LEU A 353 6.12 2.74 -18.64
N ALA A 354 5.23 1.86 -18.17
CA ALA A 354 5.54 0.45 -18.00
C ALA A 354 5.92 -0.21 -19.34
N ASN A 355 5.21 0.08 -20.44
CA ASN A 355 5.60 -0.42 -21.77
C ASN A 355 7.00 0.04 -22.19
N GLU A 356 7.34 1.30 -21.91
CA GLU A 356 8.67 1.83 -22.21
C GLU A 356 9.76 1.12 -21.39
N LEU A 357 9.54 0.96 -20.09
CA LEU A 357 10.50 0.32 -19.19
C LEU A 357 10.69 -1.16 -19.55
N THR A 358 9.61 -1.88 -19.85
CA THR A 358 9.70 -3.32 -20.17
C THR A 358 10.25 -3.58 -21.57
N ASP A 359 10.17 -2.65 -22.54
CA ASP A 359 10.63 -2.91 -23.91
C ASP A 359 12.10 -3.37 -24.02
N THR A 360 12.89 -3.00 -23.02
CA THR A 360 14.32 -3.30 -22.91
C THR A 360 14.64 -4.61 -22.17
N TRP A 361 13.65 -5.23 -21.50
CA TRP A 361 13.84 -6.49 -20.77
C TRP A 361 13.97 -7.66 -21.74
N ARG A 362 14.87 -8.62 -21.47
CA ARG A 362 15.18 -9.73 -22.37
C ARG A 362 15.29 -11.07 -21.65
#